data_AF-A0A7J5UZS8-F1
#
_entry.id   AF-A0A7J5UZS8-F1
#
_cell.length_a   1.000
_cell.length_b   1.000
_cell.length_c   1.000
_cell.angle_alpha   90.00
_cell.angle_beta   90.00
_cell.angle_gamma   90.00
#
_symmetry.space_group_name_H-M   'P 1'
#
loop_
_entity.id
_entity.type
_entity.pdbx_description
1 polymer ?
#
loop_
_entity_poly.entity_id
_entity_poly.type
_entity_poly.pdbx_seq_one_letter_code
_entity_poly.pdbx_strand_id
1 'polypeptide(L)'
;MKQNKDHSEEGTAHISSFRDHWSTLVTLLLLTIVTVVISVFGANLAALSVATALLIATVKVIVVAYYFMHLKYEKKIYTWLILLVVVLFAAFTILTALEYYNR
;
A
#
# COMPACT_ATOMS: atom_id res chain seq x y z
N MET A 1 0.18 -49.35 -36.36
CA MET A 1 1.29 -48.67 -35.65
C MET A 1 1.00 -47.18 -35.65
N LYS A 2 1.08 -46.56 -34.47
CA LYS A 2 0.90 -45.12 -34.14
C LYS A 2 -0.53 -44.66 -33.81
N GLN A 3 -0.98 -45.02 -32.60
CA GLN A 3 -1.54 -44.00 -31.72
C GLN A 3 -0.41 -43.00 -31.42
N ASN A 4 -0.62 -41.71 -31.69
CA ASN A 4 0.04 -40.63 -30.96
C ASN A 4 -0.69 -39.30 -31.24
N LYS A 5 -1.62 -38.96 -30.37
CA LYS A 5 -1.93 -37.56 -30.04
C LYS A 5 -2.06 -37.51 -28.53
N ASP A 6 -0.91 -37.59 -27.88
CA ASP A 6 -0.76 -37.18 -26.49
C ASP A 6 -1.05 -35.68 -26.44
N HIS A 7 -2.27 -35.34 -26.01
CA HIS A 7 -2.58 -34.02 -25.49
C HIS A 7 -1.87 -33.94 -24.14
N SER A 8 -0.60 -33.58 -24.14
CA SER A 8 0.10 -33.13 -22.95
C SER A 8 -0.52 -31.78 -22.58
N GLU A 9 -1.56 -31.80 -21.74
CA GLU A 9 -1.99 -30.63 -20.99
C GLU A 9 -0.87 -30.28 -20.00
N GLU A 10 0.09 -29.50 -20.48
CA GLU A 10 0.98 -28.74 -19.62
C GLU A 10 0.11 -27.77 -18.84
N GLY A 11 -0.33 -28.21 -17.67
CA GLY A 11 -0.79 -27.37 -16.57
C GLY A 11 0.36 -26.47 -16.16
N THR A 12 0.61 -25.45 -16.96
CA THR A 12 1.49 -24.33 -16.68
C THR A 12 0.93 -23.68 -15.42
N ALA A 13 1.51 -24.07 -14.29
CA ALA A 13 1.24 -23.47 -13.01
C ALA A 13 1.61 -21.98 -13.14
N HIS A 14 0.62 -21.16 -13.46
CA HIS A 14 0.66 -19.71 -13.41
C HIS A 14 0.74 -19.27 -11.94
N ILE A 15 1.83 -19.62 -11.26
CA ILE A 15 2.24 -19.00 -10.01
C ILE A 15 2.81 -17.63 -10.41
N SER A 16 1.90 -16.71 -10.73
CA SER A 16 2.20 -15.29 -10.65
C SER A 16 2.94 -15.05 -9.34
N SER A 17 4.06 -14.33 -9.40
CA SER A 17 5.03 -14.13 -8.31
C SER A 17 4.37 -13.84 -6.96
N PHE A 18 4.08 -14.89 -6.19
CA PHE A 18 3.47 -14.78 -4.86
C PHE A 18 4.44 -14.15 -3.84
N ARG A 19 5.74 -14.14 -4.20
CA ARG A 19 6.84 -13.65 -3.38
C ARG A 19 6.79 -12.14 -3.15
N ASP A 20 6.40 -11.37 -4.17
CA ASP A 20 6.34 -9.90 -4.05
C ASP A 20 5.18 -9.46 -3.15
N HIS A 21 4.04 -10.14 -3.27
CA HIS A 21 2.87 -9.93 -2.42
C HIS A 21 3.18 -10.30 -0.95
N TRP A 22 3.86 -11.43 -0.74
CA TRP A 22 4.22 -11.89 0.61
C TRP A 22 5.21 -10.95 1.32
N SER A 23 6.24 -10.45 0.63
CA SER A 23 7.20 -9.49 1.21
C SER A 23 6.52 -8.20 1.66
N THR A 24 5.53 -7.75 0.92
CA THR A 24 4.76 -6.54 1.24
C THR A 24 3.86 -6.74 2.45
N LEU A 25 3.18 -7.90 2.54
CA LEU A 25 2.38 -8.26 3.71
C LEU A 25 3.22 -8.25 4.99
N VAL A 26 4.43 -8.83 4.97
CA VAL A 26 5.34 -8.85 6.12
C VAL A 26 5.78 -7.43 6.50
N THR A 27 6.12 -6.59 5.52
CA THR A 27 6.53 -5.20 5.76
C THR A 27 5.40 -4.39 6.41
N LEU A 28 4.17 -4.56 5.92
CA LEU A 28 2.98 -3.89 6.45
C LEU A 28 2.62 -4.37 7.86
N LEU A 29 2.72 -5.67 8.10
CA LEU A 29 2.51 -6.27 9.42
C LEU A 29 3.50 -5.68 10.43
N LEU A 30 4.79 -5.63 10.07
CA LEU A 30 5.84 -5.07 10.93
C LEU A 30 5.59 -3.60 11.23
N LEU A 31 5.28 -2.79 10.21
CA LEU A 31 4.98 -1.37 10.40
C LEU A 31 3.73 -1.15 11.27
N THR A 32 2.73 -2.04 11.17
CA THR A 32 1.53 -2.02 12.01
C THR A 32 1.86 -2.30 13.47
N ILE A 33 2.67 -3.34 13.73
CA ILE A 33 3.11 -3.68 15.08
C ILE A 33 3.86 -2.49 15.69
N VAL A 34 4.79 -1.89 14.94
CA VAL A 34 5.51 -0.68 15.38
C VAL A 34 4.54 0.46 15.72
N THR A 35 3.51 0.67 14.89
CA THR A 35 2.48 1.70 15.14
C THR A 35 1.71 1.45 16.44
N VAL A 36 1.25 0.22 16.66
CA VAL A 36 0.48 -0.15 17.86
C VAL A 36 1.34 -0.04 19.10
N VAL A 37 2.61 -0.48 19.05
CA VAL A 37 3.54 -0.34 20.17
C VAL A 37 3.75 1.13 20.53
N ILE A 38 4.00 2.00 19.54
CA ILE A 38 4.16 3.43 19.78
C ILE A 38 2.87 4.05 20.33
N SER A 39 1.71 3.64 19.84
CA SER A 39 0.41 4.15 20.30
C SER A 39 0.06 3.69 21.72
N VAL A 40 0.37 2.46 22.09
CA VAL A 40 0.02 1.86 23.39
C VAL A 40 1.03 2.27 24.47
N PHE A 41 2.32 2.32 24.14
CA PHE A 41 3.38 2.64 25.11
C PHE A 41 3.74 4.12 25.15
N GLY A 42 3.44 4.91 24.10
CA GLY A 42 3.72 6.35 24.03
C GLY A 42 2.65 7.28 24.61
N ALA A 43 1.67 6.74 25.35
CA ALA A 43 0.40 7.39 25.70
C ALA A 43 0.47 8.59 26.68
N ASN A 44 1.65 9.05 27.11
CA ASN A 44 1.76 10.17 28.07
C ASN A 44 1.57 11.57 27.45
N LEU A 45 1.57 11.70 26.12
CA LEU A 45 1.37 12.98 25.42
C LEU A 45 0.37 12.80 24.29
N ALA A 46 -0.93 12.91 24.59
CA ALA A 46 -2.03 12.63 23.66
C ALA A 46 -1.97 13.38 22.32
N ALA A 47 -1.35 14.58 22.27
CA ALA A 47 -1.16 15.32 21.02
C ALA A 47 0.05 14.82 20.21
N LEU A 48 1.13 14.43 20.90
CA LEU A 48 2.35 13.94 20.26
C LEU A 48 2.16 12.52 19.70
N SER A 49 1.31 11.71 20.36
CA SER A 49 0.94 10.38 19.88
C SER A 49 0.16 10.42 18.56
N VAL A 50 -0.75 11.39 18.39
CA VAL A 50 -1.53 11.56 17.13
C VAL A 50 -0.63 11.96 15.97
N ALA A 51 0.27 12.94 16.17
CA ALA A 51 1.23 13.35 15.15
C ALA A 51 2.15 12.19 14.73
N THR A 52 2.60 11.38 15.70
CA THR A 52 3.43 10.21 15.44
C THR A 52 2.65 9.12 14.69
N ALA A 53 1.39 8.88 15.06
CA ALA A 53 0.51 7.93 14.37
C ALA A 53 0.26 8.33 12.91
N LEU A 54 0.05 9.62 12.63
CA LEU A 54 -0.12 10.14 11.27
C LEU A 54 1.15 9.99 10.42
N LEU A 55 2.32 10.25 10.99
CA LEU A 55 3.60 10.04 10.28
C LEU A 55 3.78 8.56 9.90
N ILE A 56 3.54 7.65 10.84
CA ILE A 56 3.68 6.21 10.58
C ILE A 56 2.63 5.74 9.56
N ALA A 57 1.39 6.24 9.65
CA ALA A 57 0.36 5.97 8.65
C ALA A 57 0.79 6.42 7.25
N THR A 58 1.43 7.58 7.13
CA THR A 58 1.94 8.10 5.85
C THR A 58 3.02 7.18 5.27
N VAL A 59 4.00 6.77 6.08
CA VAL A 59 5.04 5.82 5.65
C VAL A 59 4.43 4.50 5.20
N LYS A 60 3.40 4.01 5.92
CA LYS A 60 2.68 2.79 5.54
C LYS A 60 2.06 2.90 4.16
N VAL A 61 1.35 4.00 3.87
CA VAL A 61 0.71 4.24 2.57
C VAL A 61 1.75 4.31 1.44
N ILE A 62 2.91 4.93 1.68
CA ILE A 62 4.00 5.01 0.68
C ILE A 62 4.53 3.61 0.36
N VAL A 63 4.76 2.78 1.38
CA VAL A 63 5.24 1.39 1.18
C VAL A 63 4.19 0.56 0.44
N VAL A 64 2.90 0.68 0.77
CA VAL A 64 1.81 0.03 0.02
C VAL A 64 1.82 0.49 -1.44
N ALA A 65 1.86 1.79 -1.71
CA ALA A 65 1.82 2.32 -3.07
C ALA A 65 3.04 1.89 -3.90
N TYR A 66 4.22 1.79 -3.28
CA TYR A 66 5.43 1.38 -3.98
C TYR A 66 5.47 -0.13 -4.30
N TYR A 67 5.01 -0.96 -3.36
CA TYR A 67 5.11 -2.42 -3.47
C TYR A 67 3.85 -3.11 -4.02
N PHE A 68 2.64 -2.75 -3.54
CA PHE A 68 1.38 -3.36 -4.01
C PHE A 68 0.94 -2.85 -5.39
N MET A 69 1.26 -1.60 -5.73
CA MET A 69 0.79 -0.97 -6.97
C MET A 69 1.73 -1.18 -8.17
N HIS A 70 2.60 -2.21 -8.11
CA HIS A 70 3.50 -2.62 -9.20
C HIS A 70 4.27 -1.45 -9.86
N LEU A 71 4.51 -0.37 -9.11
CA LEU A 71 5.02 0.89 -9.63
C LEU A 71 6.49 0.80 -10.09
N LYS A 72 7.22 -0.15 -9.48
CA LYS A 72 8.61 -0.43 -9.82
C LYS A 72 8.76 -1.18 -11.16
N TYR A 73 7.70 -1.81 -11.67
CA TYR A 73 7.76 -2.70 -12.84
C TYR A 73 6.78 -2.35 -13.97
N GLU A 74 5.86 -1.40 -13.76
CA GLU A 74 4.93 -0.93 -14.80
C GLU A 74 5.31 0.44 -15.35
N LYS A 75 4.75 0.74 -16.53
CA LYS A 75 4.97 2.02 -17.23
C LYS A 75 4.61 3.19 -16.31
N LYS A 76 5.44 4.25 -16.35
CA LYS A 76 5.31 5.53 -15.60
C LYS A 76 3.90 6.17 -15.62
N ILE A 77 3.03 5.76 -16.55
CA ILE A 77 1.62 6.17 -16.65
C ILE A 77 0.83 5.83 -15.39
N TYR A 78 1.00 4.65 -14.80
CA TYR A 78 0.24 4.29 -13.59
C TYR A 78 0.66 5.12 -12.37
N THR A 79 1.95 5.45 -12.25
CA THR A 79 2.44 6.43 -11.26
C THR A 79 1.72 7.76 -11.38
N TRP A 80 1.58 8.25 -12.61
CA TRP A 80 0.96 9.55 -12.86
C TRP A 80 -0.54 9.54 -12.53
N LEU A 81 -1.24 8.45 -12.85
CA LEU A 81 -2.65 8.26 -12.49
C LEU A 81 -2.87 8.22 -10.97
N ILE A 82 -2.05 7.46 -10.24
CA ILE A 82 -2.14 7.36 -8.78
C ILE A 82 -1.83 8.71 -8.14
N LEU A 83 -0.78 9.40 -8.61
CA LEU A 83 -0.42 10.73 -8.13
C LEU A 83 -1.58 11.71 -8.33
N LEU A 84 -2.24 11.70 -9.50
CA LEU A 84 -3.41 12.51 -9.78
C LEU A 84 -4.54 12.26 -8.76
N VAL A 85 -4.85 10.99 -8.47
CA VAL A 85 -5.89 10.62 -7.50
C VAL A 85 -5.53 11.09 -6.08
N VAL A 86 -4.27 10.91 -5.66
CA VAL A 86 -3.80 11.35 -4.33
C VAL A 86 -3.86 12.87 -4.22
N VAL A 87 -3.46 13.61 -5.25
CA VAL A 87 -3.54 15.08 -5.29
C VAL A 87 -4.99 15.53 -5.21
N LEU A 88 -5.89 14.90 -5.96
CA LEU A 88 -7.31 15.23 -5.93
C LEU A 88 -7.90 14.97 -4.54
N PHE A 89 -7.62 13.80 -3.96
CA PHE A 89 -8.05 13.45 -2.60
C PHE A 89 -7.54 14.45 -1.55
N ALA A 90 -6.27 14.83 -1.62
CA ALA A 90 -5.68 15.83 -0.74
C ALA A 90 -6.34 17.20 -0.92
N ALA A 91 -6.60 17.63 -2.16
CA ALA A 91 -7.27 18.89 -2.45
C ALA A 91 -8.70 18.93 -1.86
N PHE A 92 -9.50 17.88 -2.05
CA PHE A 92 -10.83 17.77 -1.44
C PHE A 92 -10.78 17.74 0.09
N THR A 93 -9.81 17.01 0.66
CA THR A 93 -9.62 16.94 2.12
C THR A 93 -9.28 18.32 2.70
N ILE A 94 -8.33 19.05 2.08
CA ILE A 94 -7.93 20.39 2.51
C ILE A 94 -9.08 21.38 2.34
N LEU A 95 -9.77 21.35 1.18
CA LEU A 95 -10.91 22.23 0.94
C LEU A 95 -11.99 22.04 2.01
N THR A 96 -12.32 20.78 2.33
CA THR A 96 -13.31 20.44 3.37
C THR A 96 -12.84 20.88 4.76
N ALA A 97 -11.55 20.71 5.07
CA ALA A 97 -10.98 21.13 6.34
C ALA A 97 -10.95 22.67 6.50
N LEU A 98 -10.66 23.41 5.43
CA LEU A 98 -10.71 24.87 5.40
C LEU A 98 -12.13 25.38 5.60
N GLU A 99 -13.11 24.78 4.91
CA GLU A 99 -14.52 25.10 5.07
C GLU A 99 -15.00 24.84 6.50
N TYR A 100 -14.57 23.73 7.11
CA TYR A 100 -14.86 23.39 8.51
C TYR A 100 -14.22 24.36 9.50
N TYR A 101 -12.97 24.77 9.27
CA TYR A 101 -12.26 25.71 10.15
C TYR A 101 -12.82 27.15 10.05
N ASN A 102 -13.32 27.53 8.88
CA ASN A 102 -13.89 28.86 8.65
C ASN A 102 -15.34 29.00 9.18
N ARG A 103 -15.94 27.92 9.70
CA ARG A 103 -17.28 27.89 10.30
C ARG A 103 -17.23 27.81 11.81
#